data_AF-A0A518V9V2-F1
#
_entry.id   AF-A0A518V9V2-F1
#
_cell.length_a   1.000
_cell.length_b   1.000
_cell.length_c   1.000
_cell.angle_alpha   90.00
_cell.angle_beta   90.00
_cell.angle_gamma   90.00
#
_symmetry.space_group_name_H-M   'P 1'
#
loop_
_entity.id
_entity.type
_entity.pdbx_description
1 polymer ?
#
loop_
_entity_poly.entity_id
_entity_poly.type
_entity_poly.pdbx_seq_one_letter_code
_entity_poly.pdbx_strand_id
1 'polypeptide(L)'
;MAVLGATSIIIFFIAIVVVINPKWLSRGKFNLTRKHGLLVLLLSFTSFVCAVASDKPTDTISTTSSVQNEEQPKIQIDDKLIQRATEYVKSGDYVKDAAIAVEGPRASLVVTVDYAVNKETAKNIADNFVRTLGSEAGGKSPTRDYYGEVYDYYDILVTVITPDGKEVLLGAKVTSASNIRWNS
;
A
#
# COMPACT_ATOMS: atom_id res chain seq x y z
N MET A 1 33.32 11.83 20.24
CA MET A 1 33.31 12.36 18.87
C MET A 1 31.88 12.44 18.33
N ALA A 2 31.03 13.32 18.88
CA ALA A 2 29.61 13.42 18.51
C ALA A 2 29.26 14.71 17.73
N VAL A 3 30.22 15.61 17.52
CA VAL A 3 30.00 16.93 16.91
C VAL A 3 30.10 16.89 15.37
N LEU A 4 30.64 15.81 14.80
CA LEU A 4 30.82 15.65 13.34
C LEU A 4 29.56 15.19 12.58
N GLY A 5 28.57 14.61 13.26
CA GLY A 5 27.34 14.14 12.62
C GLY A 5 26.34 15.26 12.31
N ALA A 6 26.20 16.22 13.23
CA ALA A 6 25.23 17.30 13.09
C ALA A 6 25.61 18.31 11.99
N THR A 7 26.90 18.59 11.81
CA THR A 7 27.39 19.50 10.77
C THR A 7 27.19 18.94 9.36
N SER A 8 27.30 17.62 9.17
CA SER A 8 27.08 16.96 7.88
C SER A 8 25.62 17.06 7.42
N ILE A 9 24.67 16.93 8.35
CA ILE A 9 23.22 17.04 8.06
C ILE A 9 22.87 18.46 7.63
N ILE A 10 23.41 19.47 8.31
CA ILE A 10 23.17 20.88 7.97
C ILE A 10 23.69 21.21 6.56
N ILE A 11 24.87 20.71 6.19
CA ILE A 11 25.45 20.92 4.86
C ILE A 11 24.60 20.25 3.76
N PHE A 12 24.01 19.08 4.03
CA PHE A 12 23.12 18.38 3.11
C PHE A 12 21.82 19.16 2.84
N PHE A 13 21.18 19.70 3.88
CA PHE A 13 19.99 20.54 3.72
C PHE A 13 20.29 21.85 2.99
N ILE A 14 21.43 22.49 3.28
CA ILE A 14 21.87 23.67 2.55
C ILE A 14 22.01 23.33 1.05
N ALA A 15 22.68 22.22 0.71
CA ALA A 15 22.85 21.78 -0.68
C ALA A 15 21.51 21.55 -1.41
N ILE A 16 20.52 20.93 -0.75
CA ILE A 16 19.17 20.73 -1.31
C ILE A 16 18.49 22.06 -1.61
N VAL A 17 18.56 23.03 -0.67
CA VAL A 17 17.96 24.35 -0.84
C VAL A 17 18.60 25.10 -2.03
N VAL A 18 19.92 24.98 -2.22
CA VAL A 18 20.61 25.58 -3.37
C VAL A 18 20.15 24.98 -4.71
N VAL A 19 19.90 23.67 -4.76
CA VAL A 19 19.45 22.99 -5.99
C VAL A 19 18.01 23.34 -6.34
N ILE A 20 17.11 23.42 -5.34
CA ILE A 20 15.68 23.70 -5.56
C ILE A 20 15.44 25.16 -5.94
N ASN A 21 16.18 26.11 -5.33
CA ASN A 21 15.99 27.53 -5.60
C ASN A 21 17.34 28.27 -5.73
N PRO A 22 18.00 28.18 -6.91
CA PRO A 22 19.32 28.77 -7.11
C PRO A 22 19.32 30.30 -7.03
N LYS A 23 18.14 30.95 -7.14
CA LYS A 23 18.01 32.41 -7.04
C LYS A 23 18.33 32.94 -5.63
N TRP A 24 18.25 32.10 -4.59
CA TRP A 24 18.52 32.52 -3.21
C TRP A 24 20.01 32.84 -2.97
N LEU A 25 20.92 32.24 -3.74
CA LEU A 25 22.37 32.47 -3.67
C LEU A 25 22.87 33.57 -4.63
N SER A 26 22.00 34.11 -5.49
CA SER A 26 22.36 35.05 -6.55
C SER A 26 22.60 36.49 -6.08
N ARG A 27 22.68 36.76 -4.77
CA ARG A 27 23.14 38.08 -4.29
C ARG A 27 24.67 38.27 -4.39
N GLY A 28 25.42 37.20 -4.67
CA GLY A 28 26.82 37.26 -5.08
C GLY A 28 26.98 36.76 -6.52
N LYS A 29 28.00 37.27 -7.25
CA LYS A 29 28.34 36.90 -8.64
C LYS A 29 28.79 35.43 -8.78
N PHE A 30 27.93 34.47 -8.49
CA PHE A 30 28.20 33.05 -8.69
C PHE A 30 27.25 32.49 -9.77
N ASN A 31 27.77 32.34 -10.98
CA ASN A 31 27.08 31.68 -12.09
C ASN A 31 27.24 30.15 -11.96
N LEU A 32 26.41 29.54 -11.11
CA LEU A 32 26.34 28.08 -11.01
C LEU A 32 25.44 27.55 -12.14
N THR A 33 26.04 27.10 -13.23
CA THR A 33 25.28 26.47 -14.32
C THR A 33 24.75 25.10 -13.87
N ARG A 34 23.50 24.77 -14.24
CA ARG A 34 22.72 23.59 -13.81
C ARG A 34 23.47 22.24 -13.86
N LYS A 35 24.50 22.13 -14.71
CA LYS A 35 25.36 20.94 -14.85
C LYS A 35 26.36 20.77 -13.70
N HIS A 36 26.81 21.86 -13.08
CA HIS A 36 27.80 21.82 -12.00
C HIS A 36 27.14 21.50 -10.64
N GLY A 37 25.87 21.86 -10.44
CA GLY A 37 25.14 21.52 -9.21
C GLY A 37 24.89 20.01 -9.04
N LEU A 38 24.65 19.30 -10.15
CA LEU A 38 24.47 17.85 -10.15
C LEU A 38 25.77 17.11 -9.79
N LEU A 39 26.93 17.63 -10.23
CA LEU A 39 28.23 17.02 -10.00
C LEU A 39 28.69 17.14 -8.55
N VAL A 40 28.34 18.25 -7.88
CA VAL A 40 28.59 18.43 -6.44
C VAL A 40 27.72 17.50 -5.58
N LEU A 41 26.50 17.17 -6.04
CA LEU A 41 25.58 16.27 -5.34
C LEU A 41 25.99 14.79 -5.46
N LEU A 42 26.62 14.40 -6.58
CA LEU A 42 27.13 13.04 -6.78
C LEU A 42 28.42 12.77 -5.99
N LEU A 43 29.31 13.76 -5.85
CA LEU A 43 30.58 13.60 -5.12
C LEU A 43 30.40 13.53 -3.59
N SER A 44 29.30 14.05 -3.04
CA SER A 44 29.00 13.92 -1.60
C SER A 44 28.36 12.58 -1.21
N PHE A 45 27.83 11.82 -2.18
CA PHE A 45 27.22 10.51 -1.92
C PHE A 45 28.25 9.39 -1.79
N THR A 46 29.38 9.48 -2.51
CA THR A 46 30.45 8.48 -2.47
C THR A 46 31.22 8.41 -1.15
N SER A 47 31.24 9.48 -0.37
CA SER A 47 31.92 9.51 0.94
C SER A 47 31.08 8.94 2.09
N PHE A 48 29.78 8.70 1.91
CA PHE A 48 28.91 8.16 2.95
C PHE A 48 28.91 6.61 2.97
N VAL A 49 29.13 5.96 1.83
CA VAL A 49 29.05 4.48 1.73
C VAL A 49 30.30 3.78 2.29
N CYS A 50 31.48 4.42 2.31
CA CYS A 50 32.70 3.79 2.80
C CYS A 50 32.87 3.78 4.33
N ALA A 51 32.03 4.50 5.11
CA ALA A 51 32.18 4.56 6.56
C ALA A 51 31.40 3.47 7.33
N VAL A 52 30.54 2.69 6.66
CA VAL A 52 29.62 1.74 7.32
C VAL A 52 30.09 0.28 7.22
N ALA A 53 31.24 0.02 6.60
CA ALA A 53 31.71 -1.34 6.28
C ALA A 53 32.79 -1.92 7.22
N SER A 54 33.00 -1.35 8.42
CA SER A 54 33.93 -1.94 9.39
C SER A 54 33.43 -1.76 10.81
N ASP A 55 32.59 -2.68 11.26
CA ASP A 55 32.74 -3.27 12.59
C ASP A 55 31.99 -4.62 12.66
N LYS A 56 32.69 -5.65 13.17
CA LYS A 56 32.15 -6.98 13.44
C LYS A 56 31.27 -6.95 14.72
N PRO A 57 30.27 -7.84 14.88
CA PRO A 57 29.42 -7.82 16.06
C PRO A 57 30.01 -8.65 17.20
N THR A 58 29.93 -8.10 18.42
CA THR A 58 29.95 -8.82 19.70
C THR A 58 28.73 -8.38 20.51
N ASP A 59 28.01 -9.36 21.06
CA ASP A 59 26.73 -9.27 21.77
C ASP A 59 26.66 -8.24 22.92
N THR A 60 25.49 -7.61 23.07
CA THR A 60 24.62 -7.60 24.29
C THR A 60 23.77 -6.32 24.41
N ILE A 61 22.47 -6.48 24.13
CA ILE A 61 21.25 -5.94 24.79
C ILE A 61 21.33 -4.60 25.54
N SER A 62 20.65 -3.56 24.99
CA SER A 62 19.64 -2.72 25.69
C SER A 62 19.00 -1.66 24.79
N THR A 63 17.66 -1.62 24.78
CA THR A 63 16.72 -0.49 24.55
C THR A 63 16.75 0.31 23.23
N THR A 64 15.53 0.46 22.68
CA THR A 64 15.02 1.50 21.75
C THR A 64 14.66 0.94 20.38
N SER A 65 13.34 0.84 20.17
CA SER A 65 12.64 0.38 18.98
C SER A 65 13.10 1.14 17.72
N SER A 66 14.16 0.62 17.11
CA SER A 66 14.46 0.81 15.71
C SER A 66 13.36 0.09 14.94
N VAL A 67 12.39 0.86 14.43
CA VAL A 67 11.51 0.40 13.37
C VAL A 67 12.40 0.20 12.14
N GLN A 68 12.95 -1.00 12.02
CA GLN A 68 13.41 -1.53 10.75
C GLN A 68 12.16 -1.65 9.90
N ASN A 69 12.02 -0.71 8.97
CA ASN A 69 11.07 -0.79 7.86
C ASN A 69 11.56 -1.92 6.95
N GLU A 70 11.35 -3.16 7.37
CA GLU A 70 11.34 -4.30 6.46
C GLU A 70 10.14 -4.09 5.55
N GLU A 71 10.42 -3.83 4.27
CA GLU A 71 9.41 -3.79 3.22
C GLU A 71 8.80 -5.21 3.14
N GLN A 72 7.70 -5.40 3.88
CA GLN A 72 6.96 -6.65 3.93
C GLN A 72 6.63 -7.08 2.50
N PRO A 73 6.83 -8.36 2.14
CA PRO A 73 6.54 -8.83 0.80
C PRO A 73 5.06 -8.57 0.48
N LYS A 74 4.81 -7.75 -0.54
CA LYS A 74 3.45 -7.44 -1.01
C LYS A 74 2.74 -8.75 -1.37
N ILE A 75 1.61 -9.00 -0.71
CA ILE A 75 0.75 -10.16 -1.00
C ILE A 75 0.29 -10.07 -2.47
N GLN A 76 0.43 -11.16 -3.22
CA GLN A 76 0.00 -11.23 -4.61
C GLN A 76 -1.33 -12.01 -4.70
N ILE A 77 -2.28 -11.44 -5.45
CA ILE A 77 -3.56 -12.11 -5.75
C ILE A 77 -3.38 -12.79 -7.12
N ASP A 78 -3.16 -14.10 -7.10
CA ASP A 78 -3.02 -14.91 -8.32
C ASP A 78 -4.35 -15.53 -8.79
N ASP A 79 -4.36 -16.06 -10.01
CA ASP A 79 -5.56 -16.63 -10.63
C ASP A 79 -6.13 -17.84 -9.87
N LYS A 80 -5.28 -18.66 -9.24
CA LYS A 80 -5.73 -19.84 -8.49
C LYS A 80 -6.47 -19.41 -7.23
N LEU A 81 -6.00 -18.35 -6.60
CA LEU A 81 -6.60 -17.74 -5.42
C LEU A 81 -7.94 -17.08 -5.80
N ILE A 82 -7.97 -16.33 -6.89
CA ILE A 82 -9.21 -15.76 -7.45
C ILE A 82 -10.24 -16.86 -7.71
N GLN A 83 -9.82 -17.97 -8.33
CA GLN A 83 -10.69 -19.10 -8.61
C GLN A 83 -11.28 -19.69 -7.32
N ARG A 84 -10.44 -20.01 -6.32
CA ARG A 84 -10.92 -20.57 -5.04
C ARG A 84 -11.89 -19.63 -4.31
N ALA A 85 -11.55 -18.35 -4.20
CA ALA A 85 -12.40 -17.37 -3.54
C ALA A 85 -13.75 -17.20 -4.27
N THR A 86 -13.72 -17.20 -5.60
CA THR A 86 -14.92 -17.11 -6.45
C THR A 86 -15.79 -18.35 -6.30
N GLU A 87 -15.22 -19.55 -6.39
CA GLU A 87 -15.94 -20.82 -6.23
C GLU A 87 -16.58 -20.94 -4.84
N TYR A 88 -15.87 -20.53 -3.79
CA TYR A 88 -16.40 -20.52 -2.44
C TYR A 88 -17.64 -19.63 -2.33
N VAL A 89 -17.58 -18.39 -2.83
CA VAL A 89 -18.72 -17.46 -2.75
C VAL A 89 -19.89 -17.90 -3.62
N LYS A 90 -19.64 -18.51 -4.78
CA LYS A 90 -20.68 -19.08 -5.63
C LYS A 90 -21.44 -20.23 -4.97
N SER A 91 -20.86 -20.89 -3.97
CA SER A 91 -21.56 -21.92 -3.19
C SER A 91 -22.54 -21.37 -2.15
N GLY A 92 -22.52 -20.04 -1.92
CA GLY A 92 -23.40 -19.38 -0.97
C GLY A 92 -24.83 -19.26 -1.46
N ASP A 93 -25.78 -19.20 -0.51
CA ASP A 93 -27.18 -18.99 -0.82
C ASP A 93 -27.39 -17.67 -1.56
N TYR A 94 -28.34 -17.68 -2.49
CA TYR A 94 -28.74 -16.52 -3.31
C TYR A 94 -27.68 -16.00 -4.28
N VAL A 95 -26.47 -16.55 -4.31
CA VAL A 95 -25.42 -16.19 -5.27
C VAL A 95 -25.63 -16.97 -6.56
N LYS A 96 -25.77 -16.26 -7.68
CA LYS A 96 -25.87 -16.84 -9.02
C LYS A 96 -24.54 -16.92 -9.72
N ASP A 97 -23.72 -15.89 -9.55
CA ASP A 97 -22.38 -15.83 -10.11
C ASP A 97 -21.50 -14.87 -9.32
N ALA A 98 -20.19 -15.01 -9.46
CA ALA A 98 -19.23 -14.10 -8.88
C ALA A 98 -17.97 -14.00 -9.75
N ALA A 99 -17.29 -12.87 -9.65
CA ALA A 99 -16.02 -12.63 -10.34
C ALA A 99 -15.12 -11.71 -9.52
N ILE A 100 -13.82 -11.90 -9.68
CA ILE A 100 -12.78 -11.03 -9.13
C ILE A 100 -11.84 -10.66 -10.27
N ALA A 101 -11.55 -9.36 -10.39
CA ALA A 101 -10.55 -8.84 -11.30
C ALA A 101 -9.55 -7.99 -10.52
N VAL A 102 -8.27 -8.17 -10.78
CA VAL A 102 -7.20 -7.41 -10.12
C VAL A 102 -6.41 -6.63 -11.17
N GLU A 103 -6.43 -5.31 -11.04
CA GLU A 103 -5.77 -4.38 -11.94
C GLU A 103 -4.87 -3.45 -11.15
N GLY A 104 -3.55 -3.67 -11.20
CA GLY A 104 -2.58 -2.90 -10.43
C GLY A 104 -2.86 -3.00 -8.92
N PRO A 105 -3.08 -1.89 -8.20
CA PRO A 105 -3.40 -1.89 -6.77
C PRO A 105 -4.91 -1.98 -6.49
N ARG A 106 -5.76 -2.40 -7.43
CA ARG A 106 -7.22 -2.47 -7.23
C ARG A 106 -7.73 -3.89 -7.41
N ALA A 107 -8.46 -4.38 -6.41
CA ALA A 107 -9.26 -5.60 -6.49
C ALA A 107 -10.74 -5.23 -6.68
N SER A 108 -11.31 -5.63 -7.81
CA SER A 108 -12.72 -5.45 -8.15
C SER A 108 -13.45 -6.77 -7.99
N LEU A 109 -14.47 -6.80 -7.13
CA LEU A 109 -15.29 -7.96 -6.83
C LEU A 109 -16.71 -7.68 -7.31
N VAL A 110 -17.29 -8.61 -8.06
CA VAL A 110 -18.70 -8.51 -8.50
C VAL A 110 -19.40 -9.80 -8.12
N VAL A 111 -20.59 -9.67 -7.53
CA VAL A 111 -21.45 -10.80 -7.22
C VAL A 111 -22.84 -10.56 -7.81
N THR A 112 -23.33 -11.55 -8.55
CA THR A 112 -24.69 -11.58 -9.07
C THR A 112 -25.55 -12.36 -8.10
N VAL A 113 -26.63 -11.75 -7.61
CA VAL A 113 -27.53 -12.34 -6.61
C VAL A 113 -28.95 -12.50 -7.15
N ASP A 114 -29.74 -13.34 -6.49
CA ASP A 114 -31.17 -13.50 -6.78
C ASP A 114 -31.97 -12.20 -6.59
N TYR A 115 -33.06 -12.05 -7.36
CA TYR A 115 -33.96 -10.89 -7.28
C TYR A 115 -34.61 -10.67 -5.91
N ALA A 116 -34.67 -11.70 -5.06
CA ALA A 116 -35.23 -11.62 -3.72
C ALA A 116 -34.27 -11.01 -2.68
N VAL A 117 -33.00 -10.78 -3.04
CA VAL A 117 -31.99 -10.25 -2.13
C VAL A 117 -32.19 -8.75 -1.93
N ASN A 118 -32.37 -8.36 -0.67
CA ASN A 118 -32.43 -6.95 -0.28
C ASN A 118 -31.03 -6.37 -0.02
N LYS A 119 -30.94 -5.05 0.17
CA LYS A 119 -29.67 -4.35 0.39
C LYS A 119 -28.86 -4.85 1.60
N GLU A 120 -29.52 -5.24 2.69
CA GLU A 120 -28.83 -5.72 3.90
C GLU A 120 -28.22 -7.10 3.66
N THR A 121 -28.98 -8.02 3.07
CA THR A 121 -28.48 -9.33 2.66
C THR A 121 -27.38 -9.20 1.61
N ALA A 122 -27.53 -8.32 0.61
CA ALA A 122 -26.51 -8.01 -0.39
C ALA A 122 -25.21 -7.52 0.26
N LYS A 123 -25.32 -6.63 1.26
CA LYS A 123 -24.16 -6.13 2.02
C LYS A 123 -23.44 -7.26 2.75
N ASN A 124 -24.16 -8.17 3.39
CA ASN A 124 -23.56 -9.31 4.08
C ASN A 124 -22.86 -10.26 3.09
N ILE A 125 -23.46 -10.52 1.92
CA ILE A 125 -22.83 -11.32 0.86
C ILE A 125 -21.54 -10.64 0.37
N ALA A 126 -21.58 -9.34 0.09
CA ALA A 126 -20.42 -8.57 -0.35
C ALA A 126 -19.30 -8.52 0.71
N ASP A 127 -19.65 -8.27 1.97
CA ASP A 127 -18.69 -8.24 3.08
C ASP A 127 -18.01 -9.60 3.25
N ASN A 128 -18.79 -10.68 3.21
CA ASN A 128 -18.25 -12.05 3.23
C ASN A 128 -17.35 -12.34 2.04
N PHE A 129 -17.72 -11.90 0.82
CA PHE A 129 -16.90 -12.13 -0.36
C PHE A 129 -15.52 -11.48 -0.26
N VAL A 130 -15.49 -10.23 0.18
CA VAL A 130 -14.23 -9.52 0.45
C VAL A 130 -13.41 -10.29 1.49
N ARG A 131 -14.03 -10.75 2.57
CA ARG A 131 -13.32 -11.52 3.61
C ARG A 131 -12.81 -12.86 3.14
N THR A 132 -13.56 -13.58 2.29
CA THR A 132 -13.10 -14.83 1.69
C THR A 132 -11.82 -14.61 0.90
N LEU A 133 -11.79 -13.60 0.02
CA LEU A 133 -10.58 -13.28 -0.73
C LEU A 133 -9.44 -12.87 0.21
N GLY A 134 -9.72 -12.06 1.23
CA GLY A 134 -8.76 -11.68 2.26
C GLY A 134 -8.17 -12.85 3.04
N SER A 135 -8.97 -13.89 3.29
CA SER A 135 -8.53 -15.12 3.96
C SER A 135 -7.68 -15.99 3.04
N GLU A 136 -8.09 -16.15 1.78
CA GLU A 136 -7.38 -16.97 0.78
C GLU A 136 -6.03 -16.36 0.36
N ALA A 137 -5.89 -15.04 0.46
CA ALA A 137 -4.67 -14.32 0.10
C ALA A 137 -3.50 -14.51 1.06
N GLY A 138 -3.74 -15.04 2.25
CA GLY A 138 -2.72 -15.19 3.28
C GLY A 138 -2.40 -13.88 4.01
N GLY A 139 -1.28 -13.87 4.75
CA GLY A 139 -0.99 -12.81 5.73
C GLY A 139 -1.91 -12.89 6.95
N LYS A 140 -2.15 -11.74 7.61
CA LYS A 140 -3.08 -11.64 8.73
C LYS A 140 -4.51 -11.88 8.25
N SER A 141 -5.13 -12.88 8.85
CA SER A 141 -6.50 -13.28 8.54
C SER A 141 -7.51 -12.17 8.88
N PRO A 142 -8.64 -12.11 8.14
CA PRO A 142 -9.73 -11.18 8.43
C PRO A 142 -10.29 -11.37 9.85
N THR A 143 -10.71 -10.27 10.48
CA THR A 143 -11.46 -10.24 11.75
C THR A 143 -12.67 -9.33 11.62
N ARG A 144 -13.59 -9.27 12.58
CA ARG A 144 -14.82 -8.45 12.46
C ARG A 144 -14.57 -7.03 11.94
N ASP A 145 -13.47 -6.38 12.34
CA ASP A 145 -13.18 -4.99 11.99
C ASP A 145 -12.01 -4.85 11.00
N TYR A 146 -11.57 -5.96 10.38
CA TYR A 146 -10.44 -6.02 9.44
C TYR A 146 -10.67 -7.03 8.31
N TYR A 147 -10.46 -6.62 7.06
CA TYR A 147 -10.77 -7.44 5.88
C TYR A 147 -9.66 -8.42 5.47
N GLY A 148 -8.49 -8.37 6.11
CA GLY A 148 -7.32 -9.19 5.79
C GLY A 148 -6.17 -8.36 5.21
N GLU A 149 -4.95 -8.85 5.40
CA GLU A 149 -3.70 -8.13 5.08
C GLU A 149 -3.52 -7.82 3.61
N VAL A 150 -4.13 -8.60 2.72
CA VAL A 150 -4.13 -8.28 1.31
C VAL A 150 -4.64 -6.86 1.05
N TYR A 151 -5.65 -6.39 1.79
CA TYR A 151 -6.26 -5.08 1.56
C TYR A 151 -5.53 -3.89 2.21
N ASP A 152 -4.37 -4.15 2.80
CA ASP A 152 -3.39 -3.11 3.13
C ASP A 152 -2.60 -2.69 1.87
N TYR A 153 -2.59 -3.55 0.84
CA TYR A 153 -1.90 -3.33 -0.44
C TYR A 153 -2.83 -3.08 -1.64
N TYR A 154 -4.11 -3.42 -1.52
CA TYR A 154 -5.10 -3.25 -2.59
C TYR A 154 -6.31 -2.44 -2.13
N ASP A 155 -6.74 -1.52 -2.98
CA ASP A 155 -8.07 -0.91 -2.90
C ASP A 155 -9.13 -1.95 -3.25
N ILE A 156 -10.31 -1.81 -2.64
CA ILE A 156 -11.47 -2.68 -2.83
C ILE A 156 -12.53 -1.89 -3.57
N LEU A 157 -13.05 -2.49 -4.64
CA LEU A 157 -14.32 -2.13 -5.23
C LEU A 157 -15.20 -3.39 -5.22
N VAL A 158 -16.36 -3.34 -4.58
CA VAL A 158 -17.28 -4.48 -4.52
C VAL A 158 -18.67 -4.05 -4.99
N THR A 159 -19.24 -4.80 -5.93
CA THR A 159 -20.57 -4.50 -6.50
C THR A 159 -21.45 -5.74 -6.41
N VAL A 160 -22.69 -5.53 -5.96
CA VAL A 160 -23.75 -6.54 -5.96
C VAL A 160 -24.77 -6.16 -7.02
N ILE A 161 -25.06 -7.07 -7.94
CA ILE A 161 -26.00 -6.86 -9.04
C ILE A 161 -27.04 -7.98 -9.10
N THR A 162 -28.19 -7.70 -9.69
CA THR A 162 -29.15 -8.73 -10.11
C THR A 162 -28.80 -9.27 -11.52
N PRO A 163 -29.43 -10.38 -11.98
CA PRO A 163 -29.07 -11.01 -13.26
C PRO A 163 -29.32 -10.14 -14.49
N ASP A 164 -30.17 -9.10 -14.39
CA ASP A 164 -30.38 -8.08 -15.41
C ASP A 164 -29.35 -6.94 -15.37
N GLY A 165 -28.33 -7.05 -14.51
CA GLY A 165 -27.25 -6.08 -14.37
C GLY A 165 -27.60 -4.84 -13.53
N LYS A 166 -28.78 -4.82 -12.88
CA LYS A 166 -29.15 -3.71 -11.99
C LYS A 166 -28.34 -3.76 -10.70
N GLU A 167 -27.74 -2.62 -10.35
CA GLU A 167 -27.01 -2.45 -9.09
C GLU A 167 -27.96 -2.54 -7.89
N VAL A 168 -27.62 -3.40 -6.94
CA VAL A 168 -28.26 -3.50 -5.63
C VAL A 168 -27.46 -2.73 -4.59
N LEU A 169 -26.13 -2.86 -4.63
CA LEU A 169 -25.21 -2.27 -3.68
C LEU A 169 -23.82 -2.09 -4.29
N LEU A 170 -23.16 -0.99 -3.93
CA LEU A 170 -21.77 -0.68 -4.24
C LEU A 170 -21.00 -0.37 -2.95
N GLY A 171 -19.79 -0.89 -2.84
CA GLY A 171 -18.87 -0.63 -1.74
C GLY A 171 -17.47 -0.32 -2.25
N ALA A 172 -16.79 0.61 -1.59
CA ALA A 172 -15.39 0.87 -1.84
C ALA A 172 -14.59 1.09 -0.55
N LYS A 173 -13.35 0.58 -0.52
CA LYS A 173 -12.34 0.87 0.51
C LYS A 173 -11.04 1.19 -0.20
N VAL A 174 -10.40 2.30 0.17
CA VAL A 174 -9.02 2.56 -0.22
C VAL A 174 -8.05 2.01 0.83
N THR A 175 -6.81 1.76 0.46
CA THR A 175 -5.74 1.28 1.36
C THR A 175 -5.60 2.11 2.64
N SER A 176 -5.78 3.43 2.57
CA SER A 176 -5.72 4.33 3.74
C SER A 176 -6.97 4.32 4.64
N ALA A 177 -8.06 3.69 4.21
CA ALA A 177 -9.30 3.60 4.97
C ALA A 177 -9.41 2.27 5.70
N SER A 178 -9.99 2.29 6.91
CA SER A 178 -10.19 1.07 7.72
C SER A 178 -11.41 0.25 7.28
N ASN A 179 -12.43 0.89 6.69
CA ASN A 179 -13.71 0.26 6.42
C ASN A 179 -14.21 0.55 5.01
N ILE A 180 -15.04 -0.37 4.48
CA ILE A 180 -15.76 -0.16 3.22
C ILE A 180 -16.84 0.91 3.44
N ARG A 181 -16.86 1.89 2.53
CA ARG A 181 -17.95 2.86 2.39
C ARG A 181 -18.96 2.30 1.40
N TRP A 182 -20.20 2.19 1.87
CA TRP A 182 -21.33 1.65 1.11
C TRP A 182 -22.21 2.79 0.60
N ASN A 183 -22.74 2.67 -0.63
CA ASN A 183 -23.74 3.60 -1.13
C ASN A 183 -25.13 3.23 -0.57
N SER A 184 -25.59 4.00 0.41
CA SER A 184 -26.92 3.83 1.02
C SER A 184 -28.03 4.24 0.07
#